data_AF-A0A7C2Y6I7-F1
#
_entry.id   AF-A0A7C2Y6I7-F1
#
_cell.length_a   1.000
_cell.length_b   1.000
_cell.length_c   1.000
_cell.angle_alpha   90.00
_cell.angle_beta   90.00
_cell.angle_gamma   90.00
#
_symmetry.space_group_name_H-M   'P 1'
#
loop_
_entity.id
_entity.type
_entity.pdbx_description
1 polymer ?
#
loop_
_entity_poly.entity_id
_entity_poly.type
_entity_poly.pdbx_seq_one_letter_code
_entity_poly.pdbx_strand_id
1 'polypeptide(L)'
;MLWTPAGGLQVLGTAFGYEASQAYGVSDGGSVVVGDLMRRLPGGYWDTAAFRWTPLGGMERLPDMGGRSSARAVSADGRIIGGSVVVGGMQRAAIWRDGVLHNLHDELSRELGLGEVLVEVTAVSRNGRFVAGMGGRGLERFVFVAEVPQPPEAPQLVAIWPIEGERERAMISWAPPSGVTHYRLQSALDPGFTFGVSTLEFPAGPYNLLPVGAPMWDGG
;
A
#
# COMPACT_ATOMS: atom_id res chain seq x y z
N MET A 1 -8.02 -5.11 -23.38
CA MET A 1 -9.39 -5.56 -23.71
C MET A 1 -9.73 -6.72 -22.80
N LEU A 2 -10.98 -6.86 -22.37
CA LEU A 2 -11.50 -8.00 -21.62
C LEU A 2 -12.41 -8.81 -22.52
N TRP A 3 -12.31 -10.12 -22.49
CA TRP A 3 -13.26 -11.00 -23.19
C TRP A 3 -14.01 -11.86 -22.18
N THR A 4 -15.33 -11.97 -22.35
CA THR A 4 -16.13 -12.96 -21.63
C THR A 4 -17.06 -13.69 -22.60
N PRO A 5 -17.43 -14.96 -22.32
CA PRO A 5 -18.40 -15.68 -23.17
C PRO A 5 -19.74 -14.96 -23.30
N ALA A 6 -20.19 -14.27 -22.24
CA ALA A 6 -21.49 -13.59 -22.20
C ALA A 6 -21.45 -12.16 -22.76
N GLY A 7 -20.32 -11.46 -22.61
CA GLY A 7 -20.17 -10.04 -22.96
C GLY A 7 -19.32 -9.78 -24.21
N GLY A 8 -18.71 -10.80 -24.80
CA GLY A 8 -17.80 -10.65 -25.93
C GLY A 8 -16.55 -9.84 -25.59
N LEU A 9 -15.91 -9.25 -26.61
CA LEU A 9 -14.71 -8.43 -26.46
C LEU A 9 -15.09 -7.00 -26.04
N GLN A 10 -14.67 -6.59 -24.85
CA GLN A 10 -14.90 -5.27 -24.28
C GLN A 10 -13.59 -4.49 -24.15
N VAL A 11 -13.57 -3.25 -24.62
CA VAL A 11 -12.45 -2.33 -24.39
C VAL A 11 -12.54 -1.81 -22.96
N LEU A 12 -11.45 -1.96 -22.18
CA LEU A 12 -11.39 -1.52 -20.78
C LEU A 12 -11.16 -0.01 -20.62
N GLY A 13 -10.85 0.69 -21.72
CA GLY A 13 -10.67 2.13 -21.76
C GLY A 13 -9.33 2.62 -21.21
N THR A 14 -9.27 3.93 -20.99
CA THR A 14 -8.18 4.65 -20.30
C THR A 14 -8.78 5.39 -19.11
N ALA A 15 -7.95 5.77 -18.14
CA ALA A 15 -8.37 6.68 -17.08
C ALA A 15 -8.44 8.13 -17.59
N PHE A 16 -9.25 8.97 -16.95
CA PHE A 16 -9.39 10.38 -17.30
C PHE A 16 -8.02 11.10 -17.31
N GLY A 17 -7.74 11.85 -18.38
CA GLY A 17 -6.48 12.56 -18.56
C GLY A 17 -5.33 11.72 -19.13
N TYR A 18 -5.59 10.47 -19.53
CA TYR A 18 -4.63 9.60 -20.21
C TYR A 18 -5.09 9.17 -21.60
N GLU A 19 -4.13 9.06 -22.51
CA GLU A 19 -4.34 8.83 -23.94
C GLU A 19 -4.21 7.35 -24.32
N ALA A 20 -3.43 6.59 -23.55
CA ALA A 20 -3.23 5.16 -23.78
C ALA A 20 -3.10 4.38 -22.46
N SER A 21 -3.33 3.08 -22.55
CA SER A 21 -3.12 2.13 -21.46
C SER A 21 -2.44 0.85 -21.98
N GLN A 22 -1.56 0.26 -21.16
CA GLN A 22 -0.89 -1.01 -21.43
C GLN A 22 -0.99 -1.90 -20.20
N ALA A 23 -1.54 -3.09 -20.34
CA ALA A 23 -1.66 -4.05 -19.25
C ALA A 23 -0.44 -4.98 -19.20
N TYR A 24 0.06 -5.28 -18.00
CA TYR A 24 1.20 -6.18 -17.77
C TYR A 24 0.88 -7.36 -16.86
N GLY A 25 -0.11 -7.23 -15.97
CA GLY A 25 -0.46 -8.28 -15.03
C GLY A 25 -1.96 -8.45 -14.86
N VAL A 26 -2.37 -9.66 -14.49
CA VAL A 26 -3.76 -10.02 -14.19
C VAL A 26 -3.79 -10.99 -13.02
N SER A 27 -4.76 -10.84 -12.11
CA SER A 27 -4.99 -11.79 -11.02
C SER A 27 -5.57 -13.12 -11.54
N ASP A 28 -5.47 -14.20 -10.77
CA ASP A 28 -5.90 -15.55 -11.19
C ASP A 28 -7.36 -15.60 -11.66
N GLY A 29 -8.25 -14.84 -11.00
CA GLY A 29 -9.66 -14.78 -11.34
C GLY A 29 -10.01 -13.74 -12.42
N GLY A 30 -9.03 -13.01 -12.96
CA GLY A 30 -9.26 -11.91 -13.90
C GLY A 30 -9.95 -10.68 -13.29
N SER A 31 -10.10 -10.63 -11.97
CA SER A 31 -10.80 -9.56 -11.25
C SER A 31 -9.98 -8.28 -11.09
N VAL A 32 -8.67 -8.37 -11.26
CA VAL A 32 -7.74 -7.25 -11.18
C VAL A 32 -6.78 -7.31 -12.36
N VAL A 33 -6.69 -6.23 -13.12
CA VAL A 33 -5.69 -6.04 -14.19
C VAL A 33 -4.84 -4.83 -13.82
N VAL A 34 -3.52 -4.93 -14.00
CA VAL A 34 -2.59 -3.85 -13.68
C VAL A 34 -1.73 -3.49 -14.88
N GLY A 35 -1.25 -2.26 -14.88
CA GLY A 35 -0.36 -1.80 -15.93
C GLY A 35 -0.08 -0.31 -15.86
N ASP A 36 0.18 0.27 -17.02
CA ASP A 36 0.56 1.67 -17.18
C ASP A 36 -0.48 2.45 -17.96
N LEU A 37 -0.78 3.64 -17.47
CA LEU A 37 -1.47 4.71 -18.16
C LEU A 37 -0.44 5.67 -18.73
N MET A 38 -0.64 6.12 -19.97
CA MET A 38 0.30 6.98 -20.68
C MET A 38 -0.39 8.24 -21.17
N ARG A 39 0.26 9.39 -20.99
CA ARG A 39 -0.19 10.67 -21.54
C ARG A 39 1.00 11.48 -22.03
N ARG A 40 0.76 12.35 -23.01
CA ARG A 40 1.79 13.20 -23.55
C ARG A 40 1.81 14.53 -22.80
N LEU A 41 2.98 14.93 -22.33
CA LEU A 41 3.20 16.24 -21.71
C LEU A 41 3.62 17.28 -22.75
N PRO A 42 3.46 18.58 -22.46
CA PRO A 42 4.10 19.64 -23.24
C PRO A 42 5.59 19.38 -23.41
N GLY A 43 6.12 19.60 -24.62
CA GLY A 43 7.50 19.28 -24.96
C GLY A 43 7.75 17.85 -25.46
N GLY A 44 6.70 17.02 -25.57
CA GLY A 44 6.77 15.71 -26.23
C GLY A 44 7.20 14.54 -25.34
N TYR A 45 7.36 14.77 -24.03
CA TYR A 45 7.68 13.72 -23.06
C TYR A 45 6.45 12.87 -22.72
N TRP A 46 6.69 11.60 -22.41
CA TRP A 46 5.65 10.69 -21.91
C TRP A 46 5.65 10.66 -20.39
N ASP A 47 4.47 10.90 -19.83
CA ASP A 47 4.17 10.65 -18.43
C ASP A 47 3.50 9.30 -18.28
N THR A 48 3.84 8.59 -17.21
CA THR A 48 3.41 7.21 -16.96
C THR A 48 2.91 7.09 -15.53
N ALA A 49 1.73 6.51 -15.36
CA ALA A 49 1.20 6.19 -14.05
C ALA A 49 0.72 4.75 -13.99
N ALA A 50 0.99 4.09 -12.87
CA ALA A 50 0.47 2.77 -12.58
C ALA A 50 -1.06 2.82 -12.48
N PHE A 51 -1.73 1.78 -13.00
CA PHE A 51 -3.17 1.60 -12.84
C PHE A 51 -3.52 0.25 -12.27
N ARG A 52 -4.73 0.21 -11.70
CA ARG A 52 -5.48 -0.98 -11.35
C ARG A 52 -6.86 -0.88 -12.01
N TRP A 53 -7.25 -1.91 -12.72
CA TRP A 53 -8.59 -2.06 -13.24
C TRP A 53 -9.36 -3.12 -12.45
N THR A 54 -10.61 -2.85 -12.14
CA THR A 54 -11.56 -3.86 -11.60
C THR A 54 -12.92 -3.78 -12.30
N PRO A 55 -13.73 -4.85 -12.27
CA PRO A 55 -15.07 -4.83 -12.85
C PRO A 55 -15.98 -3.73 -12.30
N LEU A 56 -15.88 -3.42 -11.00
CA LEU A 56 -16.74 -2.44 -10.33
C LEU A 56 -16.17 -1.02 -10.37
N GLY A 57 -14.86 -0.86 -10.20
CA GLY A 57 -14.20 0.45 -10.17
C GLY A 57 -13.78 0.97 -11.55
N GLY A 58 -13.74 0.11 -12.57
CA GLY A 58 -13.18 0.47 -13.86
C GLY A 58 -11.67 0.71 -13.75
N MET A 59 -11.14 1.59 -14.60
CA MET A 59 -9.71 1.90 -14.70
C MET A 59 -9.32 3.00 -13.70
N GLU A 60 -8.57 2.65 -12.67
CA GLU A 60 -8.17 3.57 -11.60
C GLU A 60 -6.65 3.76 -11.58
N ARG A 61 -6.19 5.01 -11.46
CA ARG A 61 -4.78 5.32 -11.22
C ARG A 61 -4.42 4.91 -9.79
N LEU A 62 -3.30 4.21 -9.64
CA LEU A 62 -2.75 3.87 -8.33
C LEU A 62 -1.99 5.07 -7.72
N PRO A 63 -1.93 5.19 -6.38
CA PRO A 63 -1.14 6.22 -5.72
C PRO A 63 0.33 6.20 -6.17
N ASP A 64 0.99 7.36 -6.18
CA ASP A 64 2.42 7.51 -6.46
C ASP A 64 3.09 8.46 -5.46
N MET A 65 4.38 8.74 -5.66
CA MET A 65 5.17 9.63 -4.80
C MET A 65 5.50 10.96 -5.50
N GLY A 66 4.58 11.48 -6.31
CA GLY A 66 4.76 12.76 -7.02
C GLY A 66 5.63 12.65 -8.29
N GLY A 67 5.79 11.44 -8.80
CA GLY A 67 6.55 11.13 -10.02
C GLY A 67 5.91 10.00 -10.81
N ARG A 68 6.60 9.56 -11.89
CA ARG A 68 6.14 8.44 -12.71
C ARG A 68 6.03 7.15 -11.90
N SER A 69 5.05 6.32 -12.23
CA SER A 69 4.87 5.00 -11.62
C SER A 69 4.51 3.96 -12.68
N SER A 70 4.81 2.70 -12.40
CA SER A 70 4.48 1.56 -13.26
C SER A 70 4.09 0.35 -12.42
N ALA A 71 3.09 -0.42 -12.86
CA ALA A 71 2.68 -1.67 -12.24
C ALA A 71 2.91 -2.85 -13.19
N ARG A 72 3.72 -3.82 -12.76
CA ARG A 72 4.20 -4.93 -13.60
C ARG A 72 3.54 -6.27 -13.28
N ALA A 73 3.21 -6.51 -12.02
CA ALA A 73 2.72 -7.80 -11.56
C ALA A 73 1.71 -7.64 -10.44
N VAL A 74 0.86 -8.67 -10.25
CA VAL A 74 -0.21 -8.68 -9.25
C VAL A 74 -0.37 -10.10 -8.67
N SER A 75 -0.69 -10.21 -7.38
CA SER A 75 -1.00 -11.48 -6.70
C SER A 75 -2.33 -12.07 -7.15
N ALA A 76 -2.57 -13.35 -6.86
CA ALA A 76 -3.79 -14.06 -7.28
C ALA A 76 -5.07 -13.45 -6.72
N ASP A 77 -5.02 -12.89 -5.52
CA ASP A 77 -6.13 -12.21 -4.86
C ASP A 77 -6.23 -10.71 -5.23
N GLY A 78 -5.28 -10.19 -6.01
CA GLY A 78 -5.25 -8.79 -6.42
C GLY A 78 -4.82 -7.79 -5.35
N ARG A 79 -4.36 -8.25 -4.17
CA ARG A 79 -4.04 -7.40 -3.02
C ARG A 79 -2.63 -6.81 -3.06
N ILE A 80 -1.68 -7.54 -3.65
CA ILE A 80 -0.29 -7.11 -3.80
C ILE A 80 -0.03 -6.83 -5.28
N ILE A 81 0.36 -5.60 -5.58
CA ILE A 81 0.78 -5.18 -6.91
C ILE A 81 2.25 -4.78 -6.81
N GLY A 82 3.10 -5.30 -7.69
CA GLY A 82 4.52 -4.98 -7.77
C GLY A 82 4.84 -4.10 -8.96
N GLY A 83 5.76 -3.15 -8.79
CA GLY A 83 6.25 -2.33 -9.88
C GLY A 83 7.35 -1.36 -9.45
N SER A 84 7.26 -0.11 -9.92
CA SER A 84 8.21 0.94 -9.56
C SER A 84 7.55 2.31 -9.45
N VAL A 85 8.20 3.19 -8.69
CA VAL A 85 7.87 4.62 -8.57
C VAL A 85 9.14 5.46 -8.73
N VAL A 86 8.97 6.69 -9.20
CA VAL A 86 10.03 7.70 -9.22
C VAL A 86 9.85 8.62 -8.01
N VAL A 87 10.85 8.63 -7.13
CA VAL A 87 10.91 9.50 -5.95
C VAL A 87 12.24 10.25 -5.96
N GLY A 88 12.20 11.57 -5.80
CA GLY A 88 13.41 12.41 -5.86
C GLY A 88 14.20 12.27 -7.19
N GLY A 89 13.52 11.96 -8.29
CA GLY A 89 14.15 11.71 -9.60
C GLY A 89 14.76 10.32 -9.78
N MET A 90 14.71 9.46 -8.75
CA MET A 90 15.26 8.11 -8.78
C MET A 90 14.14 7.08 -8.90
N GLN A 91 14.31 6.10 -9.79
CA GLN A 91 13.40 4.96 -9.86
C GLN A 91 13.70 3.98 -8.71
N ARG A 92 12.63 3.57 -8.02
CA ARG A 92 12.66 2.66 -6.88
C ARG A 92 11.62 1.58 -7.00
N ALA A 93 11.97 0.39 -6.52
CA ALA A 93 11.05 -0.72 -6.41
C ALA A 93 9.89 -0.33 -5.49
N ALA A 94 8.67 -0.61 -5.93
CA ALA A 94 7.47 -0.28 -5.19
C ALA A 94 6.52 -1.47 -5.17
N ILE A 95 5.72 -1.51 -4.11
CA ILE A 95 4.56 -2.38 -4.01
C ILE A 95 3.34 -1.56 -3.61
N TRP A 96 2.17 -1.94 -4.12
CA TRP A 96 0.90 -1.50 -3.57
C TRP A 96 0.30 -2.67 -2.80
N ARG A 97 0.10 -2.48 -1.49
CA ARG A 97 -0.51 -3.45 -0.59
C ARG A 97 -1.87 -2.91 -0.20
N ASP A 98 -2.93 -3.60 -0.60
CA ASP A 98 -4.30 -3.18 -0.31
C ASP A 98 -4.60 -1.75 -0.78
N GLY A 99 -4.01 -1.38 -1.93
CA GLY A 99 -4.14 -0.04 -2.52
C GLY A 99 -3.22 1.02 -1.92
N VAL A 100 -2.52 0.72 -0.81
CA VAL A 100 -1.55 1.63 -0.19
C VAL A 100 -0.18 1.45 -0.85
N LEU A 101 0.43 2.55 -1.28
CA LEU A 101 1.76 2.54 -1.89
C LEU A 101 2.87 2.44 -0.83
N HIS A 102 3.84 1.58 -1.10
CA HIS A 102 5.04 1.40 -0.30
C HIS A 102 6.29 1.48 -1.20
N ASN A 103 7.28 2.28 -0.79
CA ASN A 103 8.61 2.25 -1.40
C ASN A 103 9.39 1.07 -0.81
N LEU A 104 9.46 -0.03 -1.57
CA LEU A 104 10.07 -1.27 -1.12
C LEU A 104 11.58 -1.10 -0.86
N HIS A 105 12.26 -0.21 -1.58
CA HIS A 105 13.66 0.09 -1.32
C HIS A 105 13.87 0.65 0.09
N ASP A 106 13.00 1.55 0.54
CA ASP A 106 13.10 2.16 1.86
C ASP A 106 12.75 1.16 2.96
N GLU A 107 11.69 0.34 2.74
CA GLU A 107 11.28 -0.70 3.69
C GLU A 107 12.38 -1.75 3.94
N LEU A 108 13.09 -2.15 2.89
CA LEU A 108 14.17 -3.14 2.96
C LEU A 108 15.56 -2.53 3.16
N SER A 109 15.67 -1.20 3.34
CA SER A 109 16.95 -0.50 3.38
C SER A 109 17.95 -1.03 4.41
N ARG A 110 17.47 -1.61 5.51
CA ARG A 110 18.30 -2.22 6.56
C ARG A 110 18.86 -3.60 6.20
N GLU A 111 18.25 -4.27 5.23
CA GLU A 111 18.67 -5.58 4.73
C GLU A 111 19.60 -5.48 3.52
N LEU A 112 19.65 -4.32 2.88
CA LEU A 112 20.49 -4.06 1.72
C LEU A 112 21.95 -3.82 2.10
N GLY A 113 22.85 -4.31 1.25
CA GLY A 113 24.28 -3.98 1.32
C GLY A 113 24.55 -2.52 0.99
N LEU A 114 25.74 -2.04 1.39
CA LEU A 114 26.16 -0.66 1.11
C LEU A 114 26.11 -0.35 -0.41
N GLY A 115 25.31 0.65 -0.76
CA GLY A 115 25.15 1.12 -2.15
C GLY A 115 24.21 0.27 -3.01
N GLU A 116 23.56 -0.75 -2.45
CA GLU A 116 22.54 -1.52 -3.15
C GLU A 116 21.23 -0.75 -3.21
N VAL A 117 20.57 -0.83 -4.36
CA VAL A 117 19.26 -0.22 -4.61
C VAL A 117 18.32 -1.21 -5.26
N LEU A 118 17.06 -1.18 -4.83
CA LEU A 118 15.98 -1.90 -5.50
C LEU A 118 15.29 -0.96 -6.47
N VAL A 119 15.19 -1.36 -7.74
CA VAL A 119 14.76 -0.48 -8.83
C VAL A 119 13.33 -0.77 -9.28
N GLU A 120 12.98 -2.04 -9.41
CA GLU A 120 11.67 -2.43 -9.93
C GLU A 120 11.30 -3.84 -9.46
N VAL A 121 10.04 -4.03 -9.05
CA VAL A 121 9.44 -5.35 -8.89
C VAL A 121 8.82 -5.77 -10.22
N THR A 122 9.19 -6.94 -10.72
CA THR A 122 8.68 -7.48 -11.99
C THR A 122 7.78 -8.70 -11.82
N ALA A 123 7.81 -9.34 -10.65
CA ALA A 123 6.96 -10.48 -10.34
C ALA A 123 6.46 -10.45 -8.89
N VAL A 124 5.25 -10.95 -8.70
CA VAL A 124 4.61 -11.17 -7.39
C VAL A 124 4.21 -12.64 -7.33
N SER A 125 4.56 -13.32 -6.24
CA SER A 125 4.13 -14.71 -6.01
C SER A 125 2.60 -14.81 -5.89
N ARG A 126 2.05 -16.00 -6.21
CA ARG A 126 0.60 -16.23 -6.23
C ARG A 126 -0.12 -15.79 -4.94
N ASN A 127 0.46 -16.11 -3.79
CA ASN A 127 -0.07 -15.76 -2.46
C ASN A 127 0.31 -14.34 -1.99
N GLY A 128 0.99 -13.54 -2.82
CA GLY A 128 1.43 -12.19 -2.47
C GLY A 128 2.56 -12.13 -1.44
N ARG A 129 3.12 -13.27 -1.01
CA ARG A 129 4.12 -13.31 0.07
C ARG A 129 5.51 -12.87 -0.38
N PHE A 130 5.88 -13.19 -1.61
CA PHE A 130 7.18 -12.84 -2.19
C PHE A 130 7.03 -11.97 -3.43
N VAL A 131 8.04 -11.15 -3.65
CA VAL A 131 8.26 -10.38 -4.87
C VAL A 131 9.63 -10.68 -5.44
N ALA A 132 9.75 -10.59 -6.76
CA ALA A 132 11.04 -10.64 -7.44
C ALA A 132 11.18 -9.45 -8.36
N GLY A 133 12.43 -9.03 -8.59
CA GLY A 133 12.68 -7.80 -9.32
C GLY A 133 14.15 -7.57 -9.64
N MET A 134 14.45 -6.36 -10.08
CA MET A 134 15.79 -5.91 -10.41
C MET A 134 16.27 -4.85 -9.42
N GLY A 135 17.52 -4.99 -9.03
CA GLY A 135 18.28 -4.02 -8.26
C GLY A 135 19.60 -3.70 -8.93
N GLY A 136 20.45 -2.99 -8.20
CA GLY A 136 21.81 -2.76 -8.64
C GLY A 136 22.69 -2.12 -7.59
N ARG A 137 23.97 -2.03 -7.91
CA ARG A 137 24.99 -1.38 -7.11
C ARG A 137 25.99 -0.71 -8.06
N GLY A 138 25.92 0.62 -8.15
CA GLY A 138 26.63 1.35 -9.19
C GLY A 138 26.20 0.90 -10.60
N LEU A 139 27.13 0.35 -11.37
CA LEU A 139 26.87 -0.18 -12.72
C LEU A 139 26.39 -1.63 -12.73
N GLU A 140 26.56 -2.34 -11.62
CA GLU A 140 26.15 -3.74 -11.49
C GLU A 140 24.62 -3.84 -11.38
N ARG A 141 24.02 -4.79 -12.09
CA ARG A 141 22.60 -5.14 -11.98
C ARG A 141 22.48 -6.54 -11.41
N PHE A 142 21.57 -6.71 -10.47
CA PHE A 142 21.25 -8.01 -9.90
C PHE A 142 19.73 -8.22 -9.88
N VAL A 143 19.33 -9.48 -9.79
CA VAL A 143 17.95 -9.85 -9.49
C VAL A 143 17.81 -10.05 -7.99
N PHE A 144 16.65 -9.73 -7.44
CA PHE A 144 16.33 -10.01 -6.05
C PHE A 144 15.04 -10.81 -5.95
N VAL A 145 14.92 -11.56 -4.87
CA VAL A 145 13.65 -12.07 -4.35
C VAL A 145 13.56 -11.62 -2.92
N ALA A 146 12.45 -10.98 -2.55
CA ALA A 146 12.21 -10.50 -1.21
C ALA A 146 10.85 -10.99 -0.72
N GLU A 147 10.75 -11.28 0.57
CA GLU A 147 9.46 -11.39 1.22
C GLU A 147 8.82 -9.99 1.24
N VAL A 148 7.55 -9.91 0.85
CA VAL A 148 6.77 -8.68 0.95
C VAL A 148 6.69 -8.34 2.43
N PRO A 149 7.26 -7.18 2.85
CA PRO A 149 7.20 -6.78 4.24
C PRO A 149 5.74 -6.81 4.67
N GLN A 150 5.41 -7.42 5.79
CA GLN A 150 4.07 -7.29 6.33
C GLN A 150 4.06 -6.04 7.22
N PRO A 151 2.93 -5.34 7.38
CA PRO A 151 2.84 -4.41 8.49
C PRO A 151 3.20 -5.19 9.77
N PRO A 152 3.78 -4.55 10.79
CA PRO A 152 3.90 -5.20 12.08
C PRO A 152 2.53 -5.77 12.45
N GLU A 153 2.52 -6.99 13.01
CA GLU A 153 1.29 -7.68 13.39
C GLU A 153 0.38 -6.69 14.16
N ALA A 154 -0.94 -6.75 13.98
CA ALA A 154 -1.78 -5.80 14.72
C ALA A 154 -1.58 -6.03 16.24
N PRO A 155 -1.44 -4.97 17.05
CA PRO A 155 -1.40 -5.14 18.50
C PRO A 155 -2.67 -5.87 18.95
N GLN A 156 -2.49 -6.98 19.68
CA GLN A 156 -3.64 -7.76 20.15
C GLN A 156 -4.21 -7.11 21.41
N LEU A 157 -5.50 -6.76 21.38
CA LEU A 157 -6.18 -6.26 22.57
C LEU A 157 -6.11 -7.31 23.67
N VAL A 158 -5.55 -6.94 24.82
CA VAL A 158 -5.45 -7.83 25.99
C VAL A 158 -6.63 -7.61 26.91
N ALA A 159 -6.88 -6.36 27.32
CA ALA A 159 -8.00 -6.02 28.17
C ALA A 159 -8.38 -4.55 28.10
N ILE A 160 -9.62 -4.27 28.49
CA ILE A 160 -10.13 -2.93 28.78
C ILE A 160 -10.75 -2.99 30.19
N TRP A 161 -10.34 -2.10 31.08
CA TRP A 161 -10.91 -2.03 32.44
C TRP A 161 -11.23 -0.60 32.86
N PRO A 162 -12.28 -0.39 33.68
CA PRO A 162 -12.61 0.93 34.20
C PRO A 162 -11.50 1.46 35.12
N ILE A 163 -11.31 2.77 35.13
CA ILE A 163 -10.42 3.43 36.10
C ILE A 163 -11.27 3.78 37.34
N GLU A 164 -10.84 3.31 38.52
CA GLU A 164 -11.59 3.55 39.75
C GLU A 164 -11.67 5.06 40.05
N GLY A 165 -12.88 5.56 40.28
CA GLY A 165 -13.14 6.99 40.46
C GLY A 165 -13.38 7.79 39.17
N GLU A 166 -13.20 7.20 37.98
CA GLU A 166 -13.40 7.87 36.70
C GLU A 166 -14.50 7.19 35.87
N ARG A 167 -15.66 7.84 35.70
CA ARG A 167 -16.82 7.24 35.00
C ARG A 167 -16.71 7.18 33.48
N GLU A 168 -15.90 8.07 32.90
CA GLU A 168 -15.80 8.23 31.44
C GLU A 168 -14.43 7.80 30.89
N ARG A 169 -13.64 7.11 31.71
CA ARG A 169 -12.32 6.64 31.32
C ARG A 169 -12.10 5.18 31.66
N ALA A 170 -11.37 4.51 30.79
CA ALA A 170 -10.92 3.15 30.93
C ALA A 170 -9.42 3.08 30.62
N MET A 171 -8.79 2.03 31.10
CA MET A 171 -7.44 1.66 30.67
C MET A 171 -7.57 0.60 29.58
N ILE A 172 -6.82 0.76 28.51
CA ILE A 172 -6.64 -0.27 27.47
C ILE A 172 -5.23 -0.83 27.55
N SER A 173 -5.10 -2.15 27.42
CA SER A 173 -3.82 -2.84 27.26
C SER A 173 -3.78 -3.71 26.03
N TRP A 174 -2.59 -3.90 25.47
CA TRP A 174 -2.39 -4.74 24.30
C TRP A 174 -1.05 -5.47 24.34
N ALA A 175 -0.99 -6.59 23.64
CA ALA A 175 0.26 -7.30 23.39
C ALA A 175 0.98 -6.61 22.23
N PRO A 176 2.23 -6.12 22.44
CA PRO A 176 2.96 -5.40 21.42
C PRO A 176 3.47 -6.36 20.33
N PRO A 177 3.40 -5.98 19.06
CA PRO A 177 4.10 -6.68 18.00
C PRO A 177 5.61 -6.42 18.10
N SER A 178 6.44 -7.37 17.68
CA SER A 178 7.90 -7.20 17.71
C SER A 178 8.35 -6.05 16.80
N GLY A 179 9.21 -5.17 17.31
CA GLY A 179 9.84 -4.11 16.51
C GLY A 179 8.98 -2.85 16.30
N VAL A 180 7.82 -2.75 16.96
CA VAL A 180 6.97 -1.55 16.89
C VAL A 180 7.54 -0.43 17.76
N THR A 181 7.65 0.77 17.17
CA THR A 181 8.15 1.97 17.86
C THR A 181 7.06 3.01 18.12
N HIS A 182 5.91 2.91 17.46
CA HIS A 182 4.79 3.85 17.54
C HIS A 182 3.46 3.12 17.34
N TYR A 183 2.41 3.63 17.99
CA TYR A 183 1.05 3.16 17.89
C TYR A 183 0.11 4.28 17.45
N ARG A 184 -0.94 3.89 16.73
CA ARG A 184 -2.08 4.73 16.41
C ARG A 184 -3.34 4.08 16.98
N LEU A 185 -4.03 4.78 17.86
CA LEU A 185 -5.35 4.40 18.35
C LEU A 185 -6.41 5.21 17.60
N GLN A 186 -7.47 4.54 17.15
CA GLN A 186 -8.64 5.17 16.54
C GLN A 186 -9.89 4.76 17.31
N SER A 187 -10.72 5.74 17.67
CA SER A 187 -12.05 5.50 18.25
C SER A 187 -13.13 6.02 17.31
N ALA A 188 -14.24 5.29 17.22
CA ALA A 188 -15.44 5.67 16.48
C ALA A 188 -16.68 5.35 17.31
N LEU A 189 -17.71 6.18 17.24
CA LEU A 189 -18.98 5.97 17.95
C LEU A 189 -19.81 4.82 17.33
N ASP A 190 -19.61 4.55 16.04
CA ASP A 190 -20.25 3.46 15.30
C ASP A 190 -19.23 2.89 14.28
N PRO A 191 -18.94 1.56 14.31
CA PRO A 191 -18.03 0.92 13.35
C PRO A 191 -18.46 1.05 11.87
N GLY A 192 -19.72 1.39 11.60
CA GLY A 192 -20.28 1.54 10.25
C GLY A 192 -20.38 2.98 9.72
N PHE A 193 -20.03 4.00 10.53
CA PHE A 193 -20.21 5.42 10.18
C PHE A 193 -18.88 6.20 10.26
N THR A 194 -18.61 7.04 9.26
CA THR A 194 -17.31 7.71 9.02
C THR A 194 -17.12 9.08 9.70
N PHE A 195 -18.09 9.59 10.47
CA PHE A 195 -17.94 10.85 11.20
C PHE A 195 -17.57 10.60 12.67
N GLY A 196 -16.64 11.41 13.21
CA GLY A 196 -16.26 11.38 14.63
C GLY A 196 -15.07 10.49 14.99
N VAL A 197 -14.23 10.11 14.02
CA VAL A 197 -13.03 9.32 14.32
C VAL A 197 -12.00 10.18 15.06
N SER A 198 -11.73 9.86 16.33
CA SER A 198 -10.62 10.47 17.08
C SER A 198 -9.39 9.59 16.91
N THR A 199 -8.28 10.18 16.47
CA THR A 199 -7.01 9.47 16.27
C THR A 199 -5.97 9.98 17.25
N LEU A 200 -5.31 9.07 17.97
CA LEU A 200 -4.19 9.37 18.85
C LEU A 200 -2.95 8.58 18.42
N GLU A 201 -1.84 9.29 18.23
CA GLU A 201 -0.54 8.69 17.95
C GLU A 201 0.37 8.83 19.18
N PHE A 202 1.08 7.75 19.53
CA PHE A 202 1.97 7.73 20.68
C PHE A 202 3.11 6.73 20.48
N PRO A 203 4.31 6.98 21.06
CA PRO A 203 5.43 6.07 20.94
C PRO A 203 5.16 4.77 21.73
N ALA A 204 5.82 3.69 21.32
CA ALA A 204 5.81 2.43 22.06
C ALA A 204 6.46 2.64 23.44
N GLY A 205 5.72 2.28 24.49
CA GLY A 205 6.17 2.39 25.88
C GLY A 205 6.33 1.02 26.54
N PRO A 206 7.02 0.95 27.70
CA PRO A 206 7.35 -0.30 28.36
C PRO A 206 6.13 -1.11 28.82
N TYR A 207 4.96 -0.48 28.98
CA TYR A 207 3.79 -1.12 29.58
C TYR A 207 2.66 -1.42 28.62
N ASN A 208 2.65 -0.87 27.39
CA ASN A 208 1.51 -1.01 26.45
C ASN A 208 0.15 -0.78 27.14
N LEU A 209 0.08 0.33 27.88
CA LEU A 209 -1.07 0.78 28.64
C LEU A 209 -1.38 2.22 28.26
N LEU A 210 -2.66 2.52 28.04
CA LEU A 210 -3.11 3.86 27.72
C LEU A 210 -4.47 4.15 28.39
N PRO A 211 -4.62 5.26 29.13
CA PRO A 211 -5.94 5.72 29.55
C PRO A 211 -6.71 6.29 28.34
N VAL A 212 -7.91 5.77 28.10
CA VAL A 212 -8.82 6.18 27.03
C VAL A 212 -10.13 6.66 27.64
N GLY A 213 -10.81 7.62 27.00
CA GLY A 213 -12.09 8.13 27.48
C GLY A 213 -12.83 8.90 26.41
N ALA A 214 -14.02 9.40 26.75
CA ALA A 214 -14.78 10.27 25.85
C ALA A 214 -13.94 11.50 25.43
N PRO A 215 -14.00 11.93 24.17
CA PRO A 215 -13.37 13.19 23.78
C PRO A 215 -13.94 14.31 24.66
N MET A 216 -13.08 15.12 25.28
CA MET A 216 -13.54 16.30 26.01
C MET A 216 -14.21 17.22 24.99
N TRP A 217 -15.52 17.41 25.10
CA TRP A 217 -16.20 18.47 24.37
C TRP A 217 -15.78 19.80 25.02
N ASP A 218 -15.00 20.61 24.31
CA ASP A 218 -14.49 21.91 24.80
C ASP A 218 -15.47 23.07 24.58
N GLY A 219 -16.67 22.78 24.05
CA GLY A 219 -17.80 23.69 24.07
C GLY A 219 -17.70 24.94 23.22
N GLY A 220 -17.05 24.85 22.07
CA GLY A 220 -17.06 25.89 21.02
C GLY A 220 -18.39 26.04 20.30
#